data_AF-A0A4S5BCN2-F1
#
_entry.id   AF-A0A4S5BCN2-F1
#
_cell.length_a   1.000
_cell.length_b   1.000
_cell.length_c   1.000
_cell.angle_alpha   90.00
_cell.angle_beta   90.00
_cell.angle_gamma   90.00
#
_symmetry.space_group_name_H-M   'P 1'
#
loop_
_entity.id
_entity.type
_entity.pdbx_description
1 polymer ?
#
loop_
_entity_poly.entity_id
_entity_poly.type
_entity_poly.pdbx_seq_one_letter_code
_entity_poly.pdbx_strand_id
1 'polypeptide(L)'
;MGKTTIDIVALYRTLDSVRNEKGLSWRTLAKEIGVSPSLLSRLRNGLKPDTDSFATIVRWLGIPAERFFVGGAQEEVNPHDDDDLMRQFVPLLKAQKFK
;
A
#
# COMPACT_ATOMS: atom_id res chain seq x y z
N MET A 1 4.73 -20.30 19.04
CA MET A 1 4.02 -19.83 17.84
C MET A 1 4.09 -18.31 17.82
N GLY A 2 4.81 -17.74 16.86
CA GLY A 2 5.06 -16.30 16.79
C GLY A 2 3.73 -15.55 16.67
N LYS A 3 3.51 -14.54 17.54
CA LYS A 3 2.35 -13.67 17.45
C LYS A 3 2.51 -12.80 16.20
N THR A 4 1.95 -13.23 15.08
CA THR A 4 1.80 -12.38 13.88
C THR A 4 0.81 -11.27 14.22
N THR A 5 1.34 -10.19 14.79
CA THR A 5 0.57 -9.01 15.17
C THR A 5 0.41 -8.15 13.92
N ILE A 6 -0.80 -7.71 13.62
CA ILE A 6 -1.03 -6.81 12.47
C ILE A 6 -0.66 -5.41 12.92
N ASP A 7 0.10 -4.69 12.11
CA ASP A 7 0.34 -3.26 12.25
C ASP A 7 -0.89 -2.49 11.75
N ILE A 8 -1.77 -2.18 12.69
CA ILE A 8 -3.02 -1.47 12.43
C ILE A 8 -2.73 -0.03 12.00
N VAL A 9 -1.64 0.56 12.51
CA VAL A 9 -1.27 1.95 12.21
C VAL A 9 -0.77 2.06 10.77
N ALA A 10 0.09 1.13 10.33
CA ALA A 10 0.55 1.06 8.95
C ALA A 10 -0.63 0.88 7.99
N LEU A 11 -1.53 -0.07 8.28
CA LEU A 11 -2.73 -0.31 7.47
C LEU A 11 -3.61 0.94 7.36
N TYR A 12 -3.85 1.62 8.48
CA TYR A 12 -4.66 2.84 8.51
C TYR A 12 -4.01 3.99 7.71
N ARG A 13 -2.69 4.18 7.83
CA ARG A 13 -1.94 5.22 7.09
C ARG A 13 -1.98 4.97 5.59
N THR A 14 -1.81 3.73 5.14
CA THR A 14 -1.91 3.39 3.72
C THR A 14 -3.31 3.70 3.18
N LEU A 15 -4.37 3.34 3.91
CA LEU A 15 -5.74 3.68 3.53
C LEU A 15 -5.97 5.20 3.47
N ASP A 16 -5.38 5.96 4.40
CA ASP A 16 -5.50 7.42 4.40
C ASP A 16 -4.78 8.08 3.23
N SER A 17 -3.61 7.58 2.82
CA SER A 17 -2.91 8.05 1.62
C SER A 17 -3.78 7.87 0.39
N VAL A 18 -4.22 6.63 0.13
CA VAL A 18 -5.05 6.31 -1.05
C VAL A 18 -6.34 7.14 -1.05
N ARG A 19 -6.95 7.33 0.12
CA ARG A 19 -8.13 8.19 0.28
C ARG A 19 -7.84 9.63 -0.13
N ASN A 20 -6.74 10.22 0.35
CA ASN A 20 -6.38 11.60 0.06
C ASN A 20 -5.99 11.76 -1.43
N GLU A 21 -5.24 10.81 -1.99
CA GLU A 21 -4.85 10.79 -3.42
C GLU A 21 -6.07 10.72 -4.34
N LYS A 22 -7.08 9.92 -3.98
CA LYS A 22 -8.35 9.83 -4.74
C LYS A 22 -9.38 10.91 -4.37
N GLY A 23 -9.11 11.76 -3.37
CA GLY A 23 -10.05 12.78 -2.89
C GLY A 23 -11.35 12.21 -2.29
N LEU A 24 -11.31 11.00 -1.74
CA LEU A 24 -12.51 10.27 -1.29
C LEU A 24 -12.85 10.54 0.18
N SER A 25 -14.13 10.44 0.51
CA SER A 25 -14.55 10.34 1.91
C SER A 25 -14.31 8.92 2.44
N TRP A 26 -14.13 8.78 3.75
CA TRP A 26 -14.02 7.46 4.40
C TRP A 26 -15.24 6.55 4.12
N ARG A 27 -16.42 7.13 3.97
CA ARG A 27 -17.65 6.38 3.64
C ARG A 27 -17.63 5.89 2.19
N THR A 28 -17.13 6.70 1.28
CA THR A 28 -16.98 6.33 -0.13
C THR A 28 -15.92 5.25 -0.29
N LEU A 29 -14.78 5.40 0.38
CA LEU A 29 -13.72 4.40 0.43
C LEU A 29 -14.24 3.05 0.95
N ALA A 30 -15.01 3.05 2.05
CA ALA A 30 -15.61 1.83 2.59
C ALA A 30 -16.48 1.09 1.55
N LYS A 31 -17.29 1.84 0.79
CA LYS A 31 -18.11 1.29 -0.29
C LYS A 31 -17.27 0.73 -1.44
N GLU A 32 -16.18 1.41 -1.81
CA GLU A 32 -15.29 0.98 -2.90
C GLU A 32 -14.53 -0.30 -2.53
N ILE A 33 -14.10 -0.43 -1.27
CA ILE A 33 -13.46 -1.65 -0.74
C ILE A 33 -14.50 -2.78 -0.58
N GLY A 34 -15.78 -2.44 -0.36
CA GLY A 34 -16.83 -3.40 -0.03
C GLY A 34 -16.87 -3.79 1.46
N VAL A 35 -16.39 -2.92 2.35
CA VAL A 35 -16.42 -3.12 3.81
C VAL A 35 -17.37 -2.15 4.49
N SER A 36 -17.76 -2.47 5.73
CA SER A 36 -18.60 -1.55 6.52
C SER A 36 -17.80 -0.29 6.93
N PRO A 37 -18.42 0.91 6.92
CA PRO A 37 -17.77 2.12 7.44
C PRO A 37 -17.32 1.99 8.89
N SER A 38 -18.07 1.22 9.70
CA SER A 38 -17.72 0.91 11.09
C SER A 38 -16.39 0.16 11.22
N LEU A 39 -16.02 -0.64 10.21
CA LEU A 39 -14.72 -1.30 10.19
C LEU A 39 -13.57 -0.31 10.05
N LEU A 40 -13.70 0.69 9.18
CA LEU A 40 -12.70 1.74 9.03
C LEU A 40 -12.60 2.62 10.29
N SER A 41 -13.74 2.88 10.96
CA SER A 41 -13.74 3.54 12.26
C SER A 41 -13.03 2.71 13.34
N ARG A 42 -13.21 1.38 13.34
CA ARG A 42 -12.49 0.48 14.24
C ARG A 42 -10.99 0.52 14.00
N LEU A 43 -10.55 0.49 12.73
CA LEU A 43 -9.14 0.64 12.36
C LEU A 43 -8.55 1.97 12.85
N ARG A 44 -9.28 3.07 12.69
CA ARG A 44 -8.87 4.39 13.21
C ARG A 44 -8.65 4.38 14.73
N ASN A 45 -9.49 3.64 15.45
CA ASN A 45 -9.41 3.50 16.90
C ASN A 45 -8.36 2.46 17.34
N GLY A 46 -7.57 1.89 16.43
CA GLY A 46 -6.55 0.90 16.74
C GLY A 46 -7.10 -0.50 17.05
N LEU A 47 -8.35 -0.79 16.67
CA LEU A 47 -8.93 -2.11 16.83
C LEU A 47 -8.53 -3.02 15.66
N LYS A 48 -8.10 -4.24 15.99
CA LYS A 48 -7.62 -5.21 15.00
C LYS A 48 -8.80 -5.68 14.12
N PRO A 49 -8.64 -5.67 12.78
CA PRO A 49 -9.64 -6.26 11.89
C PRO A 49 -9.60 -7.79 12.03
N ASP A 50 -10.75 -8.43 11.78
CA ASP A 50 -10.83 -9.86 11.55
C ASP A 50 -10.10 -10.26 10.25
N THR A 51 -9.81 -11.55 10.10
CA THR A 51 -9.02 -12.10 8.99
C THR A 51 -9.66 -11.81 7.63
N ASP A 52 -10.97 -11.96 7.49
CA ASP A 52 -11.69 -11.75 6.23
C ASP A 52 -11.68 -10.28 5.81
N SER A 53 -11.92 -9.39 6.77
CA SER A 53 -11.88 -7.95 6.52
C SER A 53 -10.48 -7.47 6.15
N PHE A 54 -9.47 -7.98 6.83
CA PHE A 54 -8.07 -7.69 6.50
C PHE A 54 -7.74 -8.16 5.08
N ALA A 55 -8.07 -9.41 4.73
CA ALA A 55 -7.83 -9.95 3.39
C ALA A 55 -8.57 -9.15 2.30
N THR A 56 -9.78 -8.68 2.58
CA THR A 56 -10.56 -7.84 1.66
C THR A 56 -9.88 -6.50 1.39
N ILE A 57 -9.39 -5.83 2.45
CA ILE A 57 -8.68 -4.55 2.32
C ILE A 57 -7.37 -4.74 1.56
N VAL A 58 -6.57 -5.72 1.93
CA VAL A 58 -5.26 -6.00 1.31
C VAL A 58 -5.42 -6.34 -0.17
N ARG A 59 -6.41 -7.18 -0.52
CA ARG A 59 -6.75 -7.50 -1.91
C ARG A 59 -7.18 -6.27 -2.70
N TRP A 60 -7.95 -5.37 -2.10
CA TRP A 60 -8.36 -4.12 -2.76
C TRP A 60 -7.18 -3.15 -2.95
N LEU A 61 -6.29 -3.05 -1.97
CA LEU A 61 -5.07 -2.25 -2.06
C LEU A 61 -4.09 -2.78 -3.11
N GLY A 62 -4.15 -4.08 -3.43
CA GLY A 62 -3.18 -4.72 -4.32
C GLY A 62 -1.78 -4.84 -3.72
N ILE A 63 -1.67 -4.74 -2.40
CA ILE A 63 -0.40 -4.81 -1.64
C ILE A 63 -0.35 -6.17 -0.93
N PRO A 64 0.82 -6.83 -0.81
CA PRO A 64 0.95 -8.07 -0.04
C PRO A 64 0.62 -7.87 1.45
N ALA A 65 -0.03 -8.87 2.07
CA ALA A 65 -0.45 -8.84 3.48
C ALA A 65 0.73 -8.71 4.45
N GLU A 66 1.88 -9.25 4.03
CA GLU A 66 3.14 -9.33 4.75
C GLU A 66 3.65 -7.95 5.17
N ARG A 67 3.36 -6.92 4.38
CA ARG A 67 3.70 -5.52 4.65
C ARG A 67 3.06 -4.96 5.91
N PHE A 68 1.98 -5.58 6.38
CA PHE A 68 1.21 -5.12 7.54
C PHE A 68 1.40 -6.01 8.77
N PHE A 69 2.40 -6.90 8.80
CA PHE A 69 2.71 -7.70 9.98
C PHE A 69 3.91 -7.14 10.77
N VAL A 70 3.74 -6.96 12.08
CA VAL A 70 4.78 -6.52 13.01
C VAL A 70 5.82 -7.63 13.14
N GLY A 71 6.99 -7.44 12.50
CA GLY A 71 8.10 -8.39 12.49
C GLY A 71 8.59 -8.80 11.09
N GLY A 72 7.87 -8.43 10.03
CA GLY A 72 8.41 -8.40 8.66
C GLY A 72 9.08 -7.05 8.44
N ALA A 73 10.26 -7.05 7.83
CA ALA A 73 11.11 -5.88 7.70
C ALA A 73 10.37 -4.66 7.14
N GLN A 74 10.88 -3.48 7.52
CA GLN A 74 10.73 -2.26 6.74
C GLN A 74 11.34 -2.51 5.35
N GLU A 75 10.63 -3.20 4.46
CA GLU A 75 10.90 -3.07 3.03
C GLU A 75 10.27 -1.75 2.61
N GLU A 76 11.08 -0.72 2.79
CA GLU A 76 11.09 0.47 1.95
C GLU A 76 10.64 0.05 0.55
N VAL A 77 9.43 0.48 0.17
CA VAL A 77 9.09 0.57 -1.25
C VAL A 77 10.13 1.52 -1.81
N ASN A 78 11.18 0.97 -2.42
CA ASN A 78 12.08 1.74 -3.26
C ASN A 78 11.27 2.03 -4.53
N PRO A 79 10.82 3.27 -4.78
CA PRO A 79 9.99 3.59 -5.95
C PRO A 79 10.83 3.61 -7.25
N HIS A 80 11.84 2.76 -7.37
CA HIS A 80 12.88 2.84 -8.38
C HIS A 80 13.10 1.54 -9.16
N ASP A 81 12.06 0.71 -9.31
CA ASP A 81 12.11 -0.41 -10.25
C ASP A 81 11.74 -0.01 -11.69
N ASP A 82 11.23 1.21 -11.91
CA ASP A 82 10.90 1.72 -13.26
C ASP A 82 11.97 2.63 -13.91
N ASP A 83 13.04 3.01 -13.20
CA ASP A 83 14.05 3.96 -13.72
C ASP A 83 15.32 3.29 -14.32
N ASP A 84 15.54 1.99 -14.09
CA ASP A 84 16.78 1.33 -14.54
C ASP A 84 16.82 1.09 -16.06
N LEU A 85 15.66 0.97 -16.70
CA LEU A 85 15.56 0.80 -18.16
C LEU A 85 15.96 2.07 -18.94
N MET A 86 15.84 3.27 -18.34
CA MET A 86 16.18 4.53 -19.01
C MET A 86 17.65 4.93 -18.83
N ARG A 87 18.36 4.39 -17.82
CA ARG A 87 19.77 4.73 -17.57
C ARG A 87 20.75 4.04 -18.52
N GLN A 88 20.36 2.94 -19.14
CA GLN A 88 21.22 2.23 -20.11
C GLN A 88 21.26 2.88 -21.51
N PHE A 89 20.30 3.74 -21.87
CA PHE A 89 20.24 4.34 -23.21
C PHE A 89 20.85 5.75 -23.31
N VAL A 90 21.11 6.42 -22.18
CA VAL A 90 21.76 7.74 -22.17
C VAL A 90 23.17 7.75 -22.81
N PRO A 91 24.03 6.74 -22.61
CA PRO A 91 25.32 6.70 -23.30
C PRO A 91 25.20 6.49 -24.81
N LEU A 92 24.15 5.79 -25.27
CA LEU A 92 23.96 5.41 -26.67
C LEU A 92 23.40 6.55 -27.53
N LEU A 93 22.65 7.49 -26.93
CA LEU A 93 22.19 8.68 -27.64
C LEU A 93 23.28 9.74 -27.87
N LYS A 94 24.39 9.70 -27.12
CA LYS A 94 25.50 10.66 -27.27
C LYS A 94 26.48 10.29 -28.39
N ALA A 95 26.46 9.03 -28.83
CA ALA A 95 27.39 8.50 -29.85
C ALA A 95 26.88 8.64 -31.30
N GLN A 96 25.62 9.02 -31.51
CA GLN A 96 25.07 9.29 -32.84
C GLN A 96 24.78 10.79 -33.06
N LYS A 97 25.78 11.63 -32.82
CA LYS A 97 25.89 12.85 -33.62
C LYS A 97 26.64 12.49 -34.91
N PHE A 98 25.82 12.22 -35.92
CA PHE A 98 26.05 12.38 -37.35
C PHE A 98 27.42 12.97 -37.72
N LYS A 99 28.22 12.16 -38.43
CA LYS A 99 29.12 12.62 -39.47
C LYS A 99 28.56 12.18 -40.81
#